data_AF-A0A6G3WI30-F1
#
_entry.id   AF-A0A6G3WI30-F1
#
_cell.length_a   1.000
_cell.length_b   1.000
_cell.length_c   1.000
_cell.angle_alpha   90.00
_cell.angle_beta   90.00
_cell.angle_gamma   90.00
#
_symmetry.space_group_name_H-M   'P 1'
#
loop_
_entity.id
_entity.type
_entity.pdbx_description
1 polymer ?
#
loop_
_entity_poly.entity_id
_entity_poly.type
_entity_poly.pdbx_seq_one_letter_code
_entity_poly.pdbx_strand_id
1 'polypeptide(L)' 'EHTLDHFRQPMRQADVLRTLLDEEHRFRHLLERGRGVLAKPRFQGPLTEEDFHYLHDTHGLPRELVKTLREE' A
#
# COMPACT_ATOMS: atom_id res chain seq x y z
N GLU A 1 33.23 4.68 11.04
CA GLU A 1 32.79 5.67 10.02
C GLU A 1 31.32 5.43 9.72
N HIS A 2 30.51 6.49 9.69
CA HIS A 2 29.06 6.39 9.48
C HIS A 2 28.72 6.48 7.99
N THR A 3 28.02 5.48 7.46
CA THR A 3 27.61 5.34 6.05
C THR A 3 26.97 6.60 5.43
N LEU A 4 26.33 7.44 6.25
CA LEU A 4 25.66 8.66 5.79
C LEU A 4 26.60 9.77 5.30
N ASP A 5 27.73 9.96 5.99
CA ASP A 5 28.71 11.00 5.62
C ASP A 5 29.39 10.64 4.28
N HIS A 6 29.54 9.34 4.02
CA HIS A 6 30.14 8.82 2.78
C HIS A 6 29.25 9.10 1.55
N PHE A 7 27.93 9.00 1.69
CA PHE A 7 26.98 9.23 0.59
C PHE A 7 26.44 10.67 0.50
N ARG A 8 26.96 11.59 1.33
CA ARG A 8 26.54 13.00 1.40
C ARG A 8 25.01 13.17 1.43
N GLN A 9 24.31 12.24 2.09
CA GLN A 9 22.85 12.30 2.13
C GLN A 9 22.45 13.42 3.10
N PRO A 10 21.77 14.49 2.63
CA PRO A 10 21.49 15.67 3.45
C PRO A 10 20.36 15.44 4.46
N MET A 11 19.68 14.29 4.41
CA MET A 11 18.57 13.96 5.29
C MET A 11 19.05 13.29 6.57
N ARG A 12 18.44 13.65 7.71
CA ARG A 12 18.73 12.98 8.98
C ARG A 12 17.97 11.66 9.01
N GLN A 13 18.54 10.64 9.64
CA GLN A 13 17.89 9.33 9.82
C GLN A 13 16.49 9.44 10.45
N ALA A 14 16.32 10.39 11.38
CA ALA A 14 15.04 10.66 12.02
C ALA A 14 13.94 11.07 11.02
N ASP A 15 14.30 11.79 9.95
CA ASP A 15 13.36 12.24 8.92
C ASP A 15 12.91 11.04 8.04
N VAL A 16 13.81 10.10 7.77
CA VAL A 16 13.50 8.82 7.09
C VAL A 16 12.58 7.94 7.94
N LEU A 17 12.95 7.74 9.21
CA LEU A 17 12.14 6.95 10.15
C LEU A 17 10.73 7.53 10.30
N ARG A 18 10.61 8.86 10.37
CA ARG A 18 9.32 9.54 10.42
C ARG A 18 8.48 9.25 9.18
N THR A 19 9.09 9.34 8.00
CA THR A 19 8.42 9.03 6.72
C THR A 19 7.92 7.60 6.70
N LEU A 20 8.75 6.62 7.11
CA LEU A 20 8.36 5.22 7.14
C LEU A 20 7.17 4.95 8.09
N LEU A 21 7.14 5.58 9.26
CA LEU A 21 6.01 5.46 10.19
C LEU A 21 4.73 6.07 9.62
N ASP A 22 4.85 7.23 8.96
CA ASP A 22 3.70 7.87 8.31
C ASP A 22 3.20 7.02 7.12
N GLU A 23 4.09 6.41 6.35
CA GLU A 23 3.72 5.45 5.28
C GLU A 23 3.07 4.19 5.86
N GLU A 24 3.57 3.64 6.96
CA GLU A 24 2.95 2.50 7.62
C GLU A 24 1.51 2.81 8.06
N HIS A 25 1.29 3.99 8.66
CA HIS A 25 -0.04 4.45 9.05
C HIS A 25 -0.98 4.59 7.86
N ARG A 26 -0.51 5.20 6.76
CA ARG A 26 -1.29 5.32 5.52
C ARG A 26 -1.61 3.95 4.93
N PHE A 27 -0.64 3.03 4.97
CA PHE A 27 -0.81 1.68 4.46
C PHE A 27 -1.85 0.91 5.25
N ARG A 28 -1.83 0.96 6.59
CA ARG A 28 -2.89 0.35 7.42
C ARG A 28 -4.27 0.87 7.03
N HIS A 29 -4.40 2.18 6.85
CA HIS A 29 -5.67 2.79 6.44
C HIS A 29 -6.10 2.37 5.02
N LEU A 30 -5.16 2.23 4.09
CA LEU A 30 -5.43 1.69 2.76
C LEU A 30 -5.97 0.26 2.84
N LEU A 31 -5.40 -0.60 3.68
CA LEU A 31 -5.88 -1.97 3.87
C LEU A 31 -7.29 -2.01 4.45
N GLU A 32 -7.57 -1.21 5.48
CA GLU A 32 -8.92 -1.10 6.08
C GLU A 32 -9.97 -0.71 5.03
N ARG A 33 -9.68 0.35 4.26
CA ARG A 33 -10.55 0.79 3.17
C ARG A 33 -10.67 -0.25 2.06
N GLY A 34 -9.56 -0.92 1.74
CA GLY A 34 -9.50 -1.97 0.74
C GLY A 34 -10.41 -3.14 1.05
N ARG A 35 -10.43 -3.60 2.31
CA ARG A 35 -11.38 -4.63 2.78
C ARG A 35 -12.83 -4.19 2.57
N GLY A 36 -13.16 -2.94 2.90
CA GLY A 36 -14.50 -2.40 2.68
C GLY A 36 -14.90 -2.30 1.20
N VAL A 37 -13.95 -1.99 0.31
CA VAL A 37 -14.18 -2.00 -1.13
C VAL A 37 -14.42 -3.41 -1.64
N LEU A 38 -13.55 -4.37 -1.28
CA LEU A 38 -13.62 -5.76 -1.73
C LEU A 38 -14.84 -6.51 -1.17
N ALA A 39 -15.38 -6.07 -0.04
CA ALA A 39 -16.63 -6.61 0.52
C ALA A 39 -17.85 -6.39 -0.38
N LYS A 40 -17.80 -5.44 -1.33
CA LYS A 40 -18.93 -5.13 -2.22
C LYS A 40 -19.26 -6.31 -3.14
N PRO A 41 -20.55 -6.56 -3.45
CA PRO A 41 -20.96 -7.72 -4.25
C PRO A 41 -20.25 -7.88 -5.60
N ARG A 42 -19.91 -6.76 -6.26
CA ARG A 42 -19.17 -6.75 -7.54
C ARG A 42 -17.82 -7.46 -7.46
N PHE A 43 -17.14 -7.43 -6.31
CA PHE A 43 -15.77 -7.94 -6.16
C PHE A 43 -15.69 -9.30 -5.46
N GLN A 44 -16.84 -9.89 -5.08
CA GLN A 44 -16.90 -11.20 -4.42
C GLN A 44 -16.66 -12.38 -5.38
N GLY A 45 -16.89 -12.18 -6.69
CA GLY A 45 -16.66 -13.18 -7.72
C GLY A 45 -15.19 -13.28 -8.18
N PRO A 46 -14.92 -14.06 -9.24
CA PRO A 46 -13.65 -13.99 -9.95
C PRO A 46 -13.42 -12.57 -10.46
N LEU A 47 -12.24 -12.01 -10.18
CA LEU A 47 -11.88 -10.67 -10.67
C LEU A 47 -11.26 -10.78 -12.06
N THR A 48 -11.68 -9.91 -12.95
CA THR A 48 -11.08 -9.76 -14.28
C THR A 48 -9.85 -8.86 -14.24
N GLU A 49 -9.06 -8.84 -15.32
CA GLU A 49 -7.92 -7.91 -15.45
C GLU A 49 -8.36 -6.44 -15.31
N GLU A 50 -9.53 -6.10 -15.83
CA GLU A 50 -10.10 -4.77 -15.76
C GLU A 50 -10.49 -4.40 -14.32
N ASP A 51 -11.01 -5.35 -13.53
CA ASP A 51 -11.30 -5.10 -12.12
C ASP A 51 -10.03 -4.81 -11.33
N PHE A 52 -8.91 -5.49 -11.63
CA PHE A 52 -7.62 -5.19 -11.01
C PHE A 52 -7.11 -3.80 -11.39
N HIS A 53 -7.22 -3.41 -12.66
CA HIS A 53 -6.90 -2.02 -13.09
C HIS A 53 -7.77 -1.00 -12.36
N TYR A 54 -9.08 -1.22 -12.31
CA TYR A 54 -10.01 -0.32 -11.62
C TYR A 54 -9.68 -0.18 -10.14
N LEU A 55 -9.40 -1.29 -9.44
CA LEU A 55 -9.02 -1.28 -8.03
C LEU A 55 -7.70 -0.54 -7.80
N HIS A 56 -6.74 -0.69 -8.70
CA HIS A 56 -5.47 0.03 -8.64
C HIS A 56 -5.66 1.54 -8.88
N ASP A 57 -6.28 1.91 -9.99
CA ASP A 57 -6.34 3.31 -10.43
C ASP A 57 -7.34 4.13 -9.61
N THR A 58 -8.44 3.51 -9.16
CA THR A 58 -9.50 4.22 -8.41
C THR A 58 -9.29 4.11 -6.89
N HIS A 59 -8.82 2.96 -6.41
CA HIS A 59 -8.75 2.69 -4.98
C HIS A 59 -7.31 2.56 -4.47
N GLY A 60 -6.29 2.66 -5.34
CA GLY A 60 -4.89 2.54 -4.95
C GLY A 60 -4.52 1.12 -4.52
N LEU A 61 -5.32 0.12 -4.87
CA LEU A 61 -5.14 -1.27 -4.45
C LEU A 61 -4.44 -2.07 -5.55
N PRO A 62 -3.11 -2.27 -5.48
CA PRO A 62 -2.40 -3.13 -6.41
C PRO A 62 -2.86 -4.58 -6.31
N ARG A 63 -2.74 -5.29 -7.43
CA ARG A 63 -3.15 -6.69 -7.61
C ARG A 63 -2.72 -7.61 -6.48
N GLU A 64 -1.45 -7.54 -6.07
CA GLU A 64 -0.93 -8.46 -5.04
C GLU A 64 -1.60 -8.22 -3.68
N LEU A 65 -1.90 -6.96 -3.31
CA LEU A 65 -2.65 -6.68 -2.09
C LEU A 65 -4.10 -7.17 -2.18
N VAL A 66 -4.74 -7.04 -3.35
CA VAL A 66 -6.10 -7.57 -3.54
C VAL A 66 -6.12 -9.09 -3.37
N LYS A 67 -5.11 -9.81 -3.85
CA LYS A 67 -4.99 -11.26 -3.65
C LYS A 67 -4.83 -11.59 -2.16
N THR A 68 -3.87 -10.97 -1.48
CA THR A 68 -3.65 -11.20 -0.03
C THR A 68 -4.91 -10.94 0.78
N LEU A 69 -5.61 -9.82 0.53
CA LEU A 69 -6.83 -9.44 1.25
C LEU A 69 -8.03 -10.37 0.97
N ARG A 70 -8.00 -11.18 -0.09
CA ARG A 70 -9.04 -12.17 -0.40
C ARG A 70 -8.73 -13.56 0.14
N GLU A 71 -7.47 -13.82 0.50
CA GLU A 71 -7.01 -15.07 1.09
C GLU A 71 -7.10 -15.05 2.63
N GLU A 72 -7.17 -13.86 3.24
CA GLU A 72 -7.50 -13.62 4.67
C GLU A 72 -8.96 -13.97 5.01
#